data_AF-A0A496YQK1-F1
#
_entry.id   AF-A0A496YQK1-F1
#
_cell.length_a   1.000
_cell.length_b   1.000
_cell.length_c   1.000
_cell.angle_alpha   90.00
_cell.angle_beta   90.00
_cell.angle_gamma   90.00
#
_symmetry.space_group_name_H-M   'P 1'
#
loop_
_entity.id
_entity.type
_entity.pdbx_description
1 polymer ?
#
loop_
_entity_poly.entity_id
_entity_poly.type
_entity_poly.pdbx_seq_one_letter_code
_entity_poly.pdbx_strand_id
1 'polypeptide(L)'
;MFENRSVIDWPTGVTVYKPDKCYNGYTVINPYRSELIFLIDMRGRVVKTWYAHPEKRAESWFSKLLPSGNWLSLVYRTPLLHDASS
;
A
#
# COMPACT_ATOMS: atom_id res chain seq x y z
N MET A 1 -1.12 11.01 26.62
CA MET A 1 0.27 10.81 27.07
C MET A 1 0.43 9.32 27.35
N PHE A 2 1.27 8.61 26.59
CA PHE A 2 1.39 7.14 26.60
C PHE A 2 2.48 6.64 27.57
N GLU A 3 2.77 7.40 28.62
CA GLU A 3 3.85 7.03 29.54
C GLU A 3 3.52 5.72 30.27
N ASN A 4 4.52 4.83 30.35
CA ASN A 4 4.49 3.51 31.00
C ASN A 4 3.72 2.36 30.30
N ARG A 5 3.40 2.48 29.00
CA ARG A 5 2.90 1.34 28.19
C ARG A 5 3.94 0.87 27.19
N SER A 6 3.96 -0.42 26.88
CA SER A 6 4.84 -0.95 25.86
C SER A 6 4.47 -0.35 24.49
N VAL A 7 5.46 -0.18 23.61
CA VAL A 7 5.24 0.36 22.26
C VAL A 7 4.33 -0.53 21.41
N ILE A 8 4.21 -1.82 21.76
CA ILE A 8 3.28 -2.76 21.11
C ILE A 8 1.81 -2.52 21.49
N ASP A 9 1.56 -1.83 22.61
CA ASP A 9 0.21 -1.52 23.09
C ASP A 9 -0.33 -0.21 22.50
N TRP A 10 0.47 0.46 21.66
CA TRP A 10 0.08 1.72 21.06
C TRP A 10 -0.94 1.49 19.95
N PRO A 11 -1.95 2.36 19.81
CA PRO A 11 -2.90 2.28 18.70
C PRO A 11 -2.14 2.36 17.37
N THR A 12 -2.46 1.44 16.45
CA THR A 12 -1.88 1.41 15.10
C THR A 12 -2.70 2.27 14.15
N GLY A 13 -2.08 2.67 13.03
CA GLY A 13 -2.72 3.53 12.04
C GLY A 13 -2.62 5.02 12.39
N VAL A 14 -3.64 5.80 12.02
CA VAL A 14 -3.66 7.25 12.23
C VAL A 14 -4.06 7.56 13.67
N THR A 15 -3.09 8.04 14.45
CA THR A 15 -3.29 8.43 15.85
C THR A 15 -3.54 9.92 16.05
N VAL A 16 -3.24 10.75 15.05
CA VAL A 16 -3.44 12.21 15.07
C VAL A 16 -3.90 12.68 13.68
N TYR A 17 -5.04 13.38 13.62
CA TYR A 17 -5.55 14.00 12.40
C TYR A 17 -5.98 15.46 12.69
N LYS A 18 -5.37 16.42 11.99
CA LYS A 18 -5.62 17.87 12.13
C LYS A 18 -5.93 18.47 10.75
N PRO A 19 -7.20 18.55 10.32
CA PRO A 19 -7.57 18.93 8.95
C PRO A 19 -7.13 20.35 8.56
N ASP A 20 -7.03 21.25 9.54
CA ASP A 20 -6.51 22.61 9.43
C ASP A 20 -4.99 22.68 9.21
N LYS A 21 -4.27 21.58 9.47
CA LYS A 21 -2.80 21.49 9.36
C LYS A 21 -2.32 20.41 8.39
N CYS A 22 -3.20 19.92 7.51
CA CYS A 22 -2.81 18.97 6.48
C CYS A 22 -3.57 19.22 5.18
N TYR A 23 -2.99 18.76 4.07
CA TYR A 23 -3.68 18.74 2.79
C TYR A 23 -4.80 17.70 2.82
N ASN A 24 -5.96 18.06 2.26
CA ASN A 24 -7.02 17.09 1.98
C ASN A 24 -6.63 16.29 0.75
N GLY A 25 -6.43 14.99 0.89
CA GLY A 25 -6.01 14.14 -0.20
C GLY A 25 -6.03 12.66 0.13
N TYR A 26 -5.39 11.90 -0.73
CA TYR A 26 -5.21 10.47 -0.60
C TYR A 26 -3.74 10.10 -0.78
N THR A 27 -3.31 9.07 -0.05
CA THR A 27 -1.97 8.52 -0.18
C THR A 27 -2.05 7.12 -0.75
N VAL A 28 -1.18 6.82 -1.71
CA VAL A 28 -1.06 5.47 -2.28
C VAL A 28 0.07 4.76 -1.57
N ILE A 29 -0.24 3.59 -1.01
CA ILE A 29 0.70 2.73 -0.33
C ILE A 29 0.90 1.48 -1.16
N ASN A 30 2.14 1.25 -1.59
CA ASN A 30 2.60 0.03 -2.23
C ASN A 30 3.62 -0.64 -1.30
N PRO A 31 3.17 -1.55 -0.41
CA PRO A 31 4.07 -2.21 0.52
C PRO A 31 5.08 -3.08 -0.24
N TYR A 32 6.32 -3.12 0.25
CA TYR A 32 7.38 -3.92 -0.34
C TYR A 32 6.95 -5.38 -0.50
N ARG A 33 7.08 -5.92 -1.71
CA ARG A 33 6.73 -7.30 -2.07
C ARG A 33 5.25 -7.65 -1.81
N SER A 34 4.35 -6.68 -1.92
CA SER A 34 2.91 -6.92 -1.80
C SER A 34 2.26 -7.22 -3.14
N GLU A 35 1.23 -8.07 -3.10
CA GLU A 35 0.27 -8.24 -4.20
C GLU A 35 -0.79 -7.12 -4.20
N LEU A 36 -0.87 -6.32 -3.13
CA LEU A 36 -1.92 -5.33 -2.91
C LEU A 36 -1.35 -3.91 -2.88
N ILE A 37 -2.08 -3.01 -3.51
CA ILE A 37 -1.83 -1.56 -3.48
C ILE A 37 -3.06 -0.91 -2.84
N PHE A 38 -2.84 0.00 -1.89
CA PHE A 38 -3.92 0.66 -1.15
C PHE A 38 -3.98 2.14 -1.46
N LEU A 39 -5.19 2.68 -1.58
CA LEU A 39 -5.47 4.11 -1.45
C LEU A 39 -6.00 4.35 -0.05
N ILE A 40 -5.32 5.19 0.71
CA ILE A 40 -5.76 5.58 2.05
C ILE A 40 -6.15 7.05 2.05
N ASP A 41 -7.19 7.39 2.81
CA ASP A 41 -7.52 8.79 3.10
C ASP A 41 -6.73 9.33 4.30
N MET A 42 -6.85 10.62 4.57
CA MET A 42 -6.13 11.29 5.67
C MET A 42 -6.57 10.85 7.08
N ARG A 43 -7.66 10.10 7.20
CA ARG A 43 -8.08 9.46 8.46
C ARG A 43 -7.52 8.05 8.61
N GLY A 44 -6.71 7.59 7.66
CA GLY A 44 -6.10 6.26 7.65
C GLY A 44 -7.03 5.16 7.16
N ARG A 45 -8.17 5.49 6.56
CA ARG A 45 -9.11 4.49 6.06
C ARG A 45 -8.70 4.06 4.66
N VAL A 46 -8.68 2.75 4.42
CA VAL A 46 -8.53 2.21 3.05
C VAL A 46 -9.81 2.50 2.28
N VAL A 47 -9.71 3.32 1.24
CA VAL A 47 -10.85 3.70 0.39
C VAL A 47 -10.86 2.94 -0.94
N LYS A 48 -9.72 2.36 -1.34
CA LYS A 48 -9.61 1.51 -2.51
C LYS A 48 -8.43 0.55 -2.40
N THR A 49 -8.59 -0.64 -2.97
CA THR A 49 -7.55 -1.66 -3.09
C THR A 49 -7.44 -2.09 -4.54
N TRP A 50 -6.21 -2.27 -5.01
CA TRP A 50 -5.90 -2.89 -6.30
C TRP A 50 -4.99 -4.09 -6.11
N TYR A 51 -5.10 -5.06 -7.00
CA TYR A 51 -4.08 -6.09 -7.17
C TYR A 51 -2.97 -5.56 -8.09
N ALA A 52 -1.71 -5.84 -7.73
CA ALA A 52 -0.55 -5.50 -8.55
C ALA A 52 -0.62 -6.13 -9.95
N HIS A 53 -1.24 -7.30 -10.07
CA HIS A 53 -1.58 -7.94 -11.33
C HIS A 53 -2.96 -8.63 -11.22
N PRO A 54 -3.87 -8.47 -12.21
CA PRO A 54 -5.25 -8.95 -12.09
C PRO A 54 -5.38 -10.47 -12.04
N GLU A 55 -4.47 -11.19 -12.69
CA GLU A 55 -4.57 -12.65 -12.85
C GLU A 55 -3.46 -13.44 -12.14
N LYS A 56 -2.49 -12.77 -11.52
CA LYS A 56 -1.26 -13.42 -11.06
C LYS A 56 -0.80 -12.83 -9.74
N ARG A 57 -0.21 -13.67 -8.90
CA ARG A 57 0.52 -13.28 -7.69
C ARG A 57 1.86 -12.65 -8.07
N ALA A 58 1.81 -11.43 -8.57
CA ALA A 58 2.99 -10.65 -8.88
C ALA A 58 3.21 -9.63 -7.77
N GLU A 59 4.44 -9.55 -7.28
CA GLU A 59 4.82 -8.60 -6.25
C GLU A 59 5.21 -7.28 -6.92
N SER A 60 4.63 -6.17 -6.45
CA SER A 60 5.04 -4.84 -6.93
C SER A 60 6.14 -4.26 -6.04
N TRP A 61 7.07 -3.56 -6.68
CA TRP A 61 8.17 -2.87 -6.00
C TRP A 61 8.01 -1.36 -6.08
N PHE A 62 7.51 -0.87 -7.21
CA PHE A 62 7.31 0.55 -7.48
C PHE A 62 6.02 0.76 -8.28
N SER A 63 5.31 1.86 -8.00
CA SER A 63 4.13 2.28 -8.74
C SER A 63 4.15 3.78 -9.00
N LYS A 64 3.70 4.20 -10.19
CA LYS A 64 3.53 5.60 -10.58
C LYS A 64 2.13 5.82 -11.15
N LEU A 65 1.45 6.87 -10.68
CA LEU A 65 0.21 7.33 -11.28
C LEU A 65 0.52 8.07 -12.57
N LEU A 66 -0.16 7.69 -13.65
CA LEU A 66 -0.06 8.36 -14.94
C LEU A 66 -1.10 9.48 -15.02
N PRO A 67 -0.88 10.52 -15.85
CA PRO A 67 -1.86 11.59 -16.07
C PRO A 67 -3.24 11.09 -16.53
N SER A 68 -3.30 9.93 -17.19
CA SER A 68 -4.56 9.30 -17.61
C SER A 68 -5.40 8.73 -16.45
N GLY A 69 -4.89 8.73 -15.22
CA GLY A 69 -5.52 8.11 -14.05
C GLY A 69 -5.22 6.62 -13.89
N ASN A 70 -4.43 6.01 -14.79
CA ASN A 70 -3.99 4.63 -14.69
C ASN A 70 -2.68 4.52 -13.89
N TRP A 71 -2.44 3.35 -13.30
CA TRP A 71 -1.20 3.04 -12.59
C TRP A 71 -0.24 2.27 -13.49
N LEU A 72 1.03 2.66 -13.48
CA LEU A 72 2.13 1.87 -14.01
C LEU A 72 2.91 1.29 -12.83
N SER A 73 3.06 -0.02 -12.79
CA SER A 73 3.78 -0.72 -11.72
C SER A 73 4.91 -1.56 -12.30
N LEU A 74 6.08 -1.51 -11.65
CA LEU A 74 7.12 -2.51 -11.86
C LEU A 74 6.73 -3.74 -11.04
N VAL A 75 6.50 -4.85 -11.72
CA VAL A 75 6.13 -6.13 -11.12
C VAL A 75 7.28 -7.10 -11.29
N TYR A 76 7.66 -7.78 -10.20
CA TYR A 76 8.57 -8.91 -10.26
C TYR A 76 7.75 -10.20 -10.17
N ARG A 77 8.04 -11.14 -11.06
CA ARG A 77 7.51 -12.49 -10.96
C ARG A 77 8.65 -13.42 -10.61
N THR A 78 8.61 -13.98 -9.41
CA THR A 78 9.39 -15.17 -9.10
C THR A 78 8.76 -16.33 -9.87
N PRO A 79 9.46 -16.99 -10.79
CA PRO A 79 8.98 -18.25 -11.35
C PRO A 79 8.74 -19.21 -10.20
N LEU A 80 7.58 -19.87 -10.15
CA LEU A 80 7.41 -20.96 -9.19
C LEU A 80 8.35 -22.09 -9.63
N LEU A 81 8.95 -22.80 -8.67
CA LEU A 81 9.91 -23.88 -8.96
C LEU A 81 9.38 -24.96 -9.93
N HIS A 82 8.06 -25.07 -10.12
CA HIS A 82 7.44 -25.96 -11.10
C HIS A 82 7.47 -25.46 -12.56
N ASP A 83 7.75 -24.18 -12.80
CA ASP A 83 7.79 -23.59 -14.15
C ASP A 83 9.17 -23.78 -14.82
N ALA A 84 10.16 -24.28 -14.08
CA ALA A 84 11.55 -24.42 -14.52
C ALA A 84 11.88 -25.79 -15.14
N SER A 85 10.89 -26.69 -15.23
CA SER A 85 11.06 -28.09 -15.66
C SER A 85 10.31 -28.42 -16.96
N SER A 86 10.29 -27.50 -17.93
CA SER A 86 9.75 -27.70 -19.28
C SER A 86 10.83 -27.62 -20.35
#